data_AF-A0AA35SYQ6-F1
#
_entry.id   AF-A0AA35SYQ6-F1
#
_cell.length_a   1.000
_cell.length_b   1.000
_cell.length_c   1.000
_cell.angle_alpha   90.00
_cell.angle_beta   90.00
_cell.angle_gamma   90.00
#
_symmetry.space_group_name_H-M   'P 1'
#
loop_
_entity.id
_entity.type
_entity.pdbx_description
1 polymer ?
#
loop_
_entity_poly.entity_id
_entity_poly.type
_entity_poly.pdbx_seq_one_letter_code
_entity_poly.pdbx_strand_id
1 'polypeptide(L)'
;MRQVGVSEGILQTCYQFSLTARLAPKWNVVSGWLVQGMEFLSTGRSHAVVLEVGVTRTEITLSVRVSRINFNFLQVSDMEVSVSTLGAFLSDPRGVIRETSIYQNRCVLLPNLTVGYVFSANHQLPSSPEFPTYDSIRLHWKKQHGMILPEKQGLFFQIFFKSNSRTFFR
;
A
#
# COMPACT_ATOMS: atom_id res chain seq x y z
N MET A 1 38.32 -16.59 22.44
CA MET A 1 37.20 -16.12 21.60
C MET A 1 36.10 -15.61 22.52
N ARG A 2 35.71 -14.33 22.47
CA ARG A 2 34.58 -13.82 23.25
C ARG A 2 33.29 -14.38 22.64
N GLN A 3 32.53 -15.17 23.40
CA GLN A 3 31.16 -15.52 23.02
C GLN A 3 30.36 -14.21 22.98
N VAL A 4 29.92 -13.81 21.79
CA VAL A 4 28.90 -12.79 21.65
C VAL A 4 27.60 -13.43 22.13
N GLY A 5 27.14 -13.06 23.32
CA GLY A 5 25.86 -13.53 23.83
C GLY A 5 24.73 -13.04 22.92
N VAL A 6 24.07 -13.94 22.21
CA VAL A 6 22.89 -13.61 21.40
C VAL A 6 21.72 -13.46 22.37
N SER A 7 21.14 -12.26 22.44
CA SER A 7 19.94 -12.04 23.25
C SER A 7 18.71 -12.65 22.57
N GLU A 8 17.70 -12.97 23.37
CA GLU A 8 16.40 -13.46 22.89
C GLU A 8 15.80 -12.51 21.84
N GLY A 9 15.91 -11.19 22.05
CA GLY A 9 15.40 -10.19 21.11
C GLY A 9 16.12 -10.16 19.76
N ILE A 10 17.44 -10.36 19.74
CA ILE A 10 18.20 -10.49 18.48
C ILE A 10 17.73 -11.74 17.75
N LEU A 11 17.62 -12.86 18.47
CA LEU A 11 17.20 -14.13 17.89
C LEU A 11 15.78 -14.05 17.32
N GLN A 12 14.85 -13.43 18.06
CA GLN A 12 13.47 -13.19 17.61
C GLN A 12 13.43 -12.36 16.33
N THR A 13 14.21 -11.28 16.27
CA THR A 13 14.30 -10.41 15.09
C THR A 13 14.86 -11.18 13.89
N CYS A 14 15.91 -11.98 14.08
CA CYS A 14 16.49 -12.81 13.04
C CYS A 14 15.51 -13.85 12.48
N TYR A 15 14.74 -14.52 13.35
CA TYR A 15 13.71 -15.48 12.90
C TYR A 15 12.57 -14.78 12.17
N GLN A 16 12.06 -13.67 12.70
CA GLN A 16 11.00 -12.88 12.07
C GLN A 16 11.43 -12.45 10.65
N PHE A 17 12.65 -11.91 10.51
CA PHE A 17 13.22 -11.50 9.23
C PHE A 17 13.37 -12.70 8.29
N SER A 18 13.94 -13.80 8.76
CA SER A 18 14.21 -15.00 7.94
C SER A 18 12.93 -15.62 7.41
N LEU A 19 11.89 -15.73 8.24
CA LEU A 19 10.58 -16.25 7.82
C LEU A 19 9.92 -15.33 6.79
N THR A 20 9.90 -14.02 7.06
CA THR A 20 9.34 -13.02 6.16
C THR A 20 10.05 -13.04 4.80
N ALA A 21 11.39 -13.02 4.79
CA ALA A 21 12.19 -13.02 3.57
C ALA A 21 11.99 -14.29 2.74
N ARG A 22 11.82 -15.46 3.38
CA ARG A 22 11.55 -16.73 2.68
C ARG A 22 10.15 -16.80 2.07
N LEU A 23 9.17 -16.11 2.65
CA LEU A 23 7.79 -16.08 2.14
C LEU A 23 7.57 -14.98 1.11
N ALA A 24 8.31 -13.87 1.19
CA ALA A 24 8.20 -12.71 0.33
C ALA A 24 8.13 -13.00 -1.19
N PRO A 25 8.81 -14.02 -1.77
CA PRO A 25 8.71 -14.31 -3.20
C PRO A 25 7.30 -14.69 -3.68
N LYS A 26 6.43 -15.19 -2.79
CA LYS A 26 5.04 -15.57 -3.11
C LYS A 26 4.00 -14.74 -2.35
N TRP A 27 4.46 -13.92 -1.40
CA TRP A 27 3.63 -13.18 -0.47
C TRP A 27 4.10 -11.74 -0.38
N ASN A 28 3.19 -10.79 -0.54
CA ASN A 28 3.50 -9.36 -0.45
C ASN A 28 3.39 -8.88 1.00
N VAL A 29 4.40 -8.15 1.48
CA VAL A 29 4.35 -7.54 2.81
C VAL A 29 3.52 -6.26 2.74
N VAL A 30 2.45 -6.20 3.53
CA VAL A 30 1.59 -5.03 3.70
C VAL A 30 1.48 -4.73 5.19
N SER A 31 2.20 -3.71 5.65
CA SER A 31 2.42 -3.43 7.07
C SER A 31 2.97 -4.68 7.79
N GLY A 32 2.17 -5.37 8.60
CA GLY A 32 2.53 -6.65 9.25
C GLY A 32 1.94 -7.92 8.61
N TRP A 33 1.19 -7.78 7.51
CA TRP A 33 0.52 -8.89 6.85
C TRP A 33 1.35 -9.41 5.68
N LEU A 34 1.42 -10.73 5.53
CA LEU A 34 1.86 -11.40 4.32
C LEU A 34 0.62 -11.70 3.49
N VAL A 35 0.43 -10.99 2.39
CA VAL A 35 -0.73 -11.10 1.49
C VAL A 35 -0.40 -12.02 0.32
N GLN A 36 -1.27 -13.00 0.07
CA GLN A 36 -1.02 -14.02 -0.95
C GLN A 36 -1.13 -13.46 -2.36
N GLY A 37 -0.21 -13.88 -3.24
CA GLY A 37 -0.31 -13.68 -4.68
C GLY A 37 0.17 -12.30 -5.13
N MET A 38 0.63 -12.22 -6.38
CA MET A 38 1.21 -10.98 -6.94
C MET A 38 0.15 -9.99 -7.42
N GLU A 39 -1.08 -10.45 -7.70
CA GLU A 39 -2.15 -9.68 -8.33
C GLU A 39 -3.28 -9.29 -7.35
N PHE A 40 -3.05 -9.39 -6.05
CA PHE A 40 -4.06 -9.07 -5.03
C PHE A 40 -4.58 -7.62 -5.14
N LEU A 41 -3.78 -6.73 -5.73
CA LEU A 41 -4.16 -5.33 -6.00
C LEU A 41 -5.13 -5.16 -7.17
N SER A 42 -5.26 -6.17 -8.02
CA SER A 42 -6.23 -6.22 -9.12
C SER A 42 -7.55 -6.83 -8.66
N THR A 43 -7.50 -7.88 -7.83
CA THR A 43 -8.71 -8.55 -7.32
C THR A 43 -9.34 -7.81 -6.13
N GLY A 44 -8.54 -7.03 -5.40
CA GLY A 44 -8.93 -6.39 -4.14
C GLY A 44 -9.18 -7.38 -3.00
N ARG A 45 -9.07 -8.70 -3.23
CA ARG A 45 -9.35 -9.73 -2.24
C ARG A 45 -8.26 -10.78 -2.26
N SER A 46 -7.72 -11.08 -1.09
CA SER A 46 -6.73 -12.15 -0.95
C SER A 46 -6.69 -12.73 0.45
N HIS A 47 -6.14 -13.93 0.57
CA HIS A 47 -5.74 -14.48 1.84
C HIS A 47 -4.49 -13.78 2.35
N ALA A 48 -4.39 -13.63 3.66
CA ALA A 48 -3.20 -13.11 4.29
C ALA A 48 -2.89 -13.86 5.58
N VAL A 49 -1.62 -13.86 5.96
CA VAL A 49 -1.17 -14.42 7.22
C VAL A 49 -0.37 -13.40 8.01
N VAL A 50 -0.52 -13.44 9.34
CA VAL A 50 0.39 -12.78 10.28
C VAL A 50 1.20 -13.88 10.95
N LEU A 51 2.52 -13.69 10.97
CA LEU A 51 3.45 -14.55 11.66
C LEU A 51 4.02 -13.79 12.85
N GLU A 52 3.91 -14.37 14.03
CA GLU A 52 4.50 -13.83 15.25
C GLU A 52 5.48 -14.88 15.79
N VAL A 53 6.74 -14.48 15.93
CA VAL A 53 7.77 -15.31 16.57
C VAL A 53 7.94 -14.82 18.01
N GLY A 54 7.79 -15.73 18.97
CA GLY A 54 8.18 -15.49 20.35
C GLY A 54 9.45 -16.27 20.67
N VAL A 55 10.44 -15.61 21.27
CA VAL A 55 11.66 -16.28 21.75
C VAL A 55 11.78 -16.11 23.25
N THR A 56 12.05 -17.20 23.95
CA THR A 56 12.43 -17.24 25.35
C THR A 56 13.78 -17.94 25.48
N ARG A 57 14.34 -17.99 26.69
CA ARG A 57 15.56 -18.75 27.02
C ARG A 57 15.52 -20.20 26.59
N THR A 58 14.35 -20.84 26.62
CA THR A 58 14.22 -22.30 26.46
C THR A 58 13.47 -22.68 25.20
N GLU A 59 12.65 -21.79 24.66
CA GLU A 59 11.69 -22.12 23.61
C GLU A 59 11.59 -21.02 22.55
N ILE A 60 11.30 -21.46 21.32
CA ILE A 60 10.89 -20.60 20.21
C ILE A 60 9.47 -21.01 19.85
N THR A 61 8.56 -20.04 19.88
CA THR A 61 7.16 -20.21 19.51
C THR A 61 6.87 -19.50 18.19
N LEU A 62 6.06 -20.13 17.35
CA LEU A 62 5.57 -19.54 16.11
C LEU A 62 4.04 -19.55 16.15
N SER A 63 3.45 -18.36 16.12
CA SER A 63 2.01 -18.17 15.98
C SER A 63 1.69 -17.76 14.55
N VAL A 64 0.68 -18.40 13.96
CA VAL A 64 0.22 -18.14 12.60
C VAL A 64 -1.26 -17.80 12.64
N ARG A 65 -1.62 -16.59 12.20
CA ARG A 65 -3.02 -16.17 12.07
C ARG A 65 -3.37 -16.00 10.61
N VAL A 66 -4.37 -16.74 10.14
CA VAL A 66 -4.88 -16.64 8.76
C VAL A 66 -6.07 -15.69 8.73
N SER A 67 -6.11 -14.83 7.73
CA SER A 67 -7.23 -13.91 7.49
C SER A 67 -7.55 -13.79 6.00
N ARG A 68 -8.70 -13.23 5.68
CA ARG A 68 -9.06 -12.76 4.35
C ARG A 68 -9.07 -11.23 4.38
N ILE A 69 -8.26 -10.61 3.53
CA ILE A 69 -8.20 -9.16 3.39
C ILE A 69 -9.02 -8.75 2.17
N ASN A 70 -9.84 -7.73 2.37
CA ASN A 70 -10.56 -7.03 1.31
C ASN A 70 -10.06 -5.57 1.26
N PHE A 71 -9.36 -5.22 0.19
CA PHE A 71 -8.91 -3.88 -0.11
C PHE A 71 -10.04 -3.10 -0.77
N ASN A 72 -10.62 -2.18 -0.01
CA ASN A 72 -11.53 -1.18 -0.56
C ASN A 72 -10.68 -0.03 -1.13
N PHE A 73 -10.40 -0.08 -2.43
CA PHE A 73 -9.62 0.97 -3.10
C PHE A 73 -10.41 2.27 -3.13
N LEU A 74 -9.72 3.37 -2.83
CA LEU A 74 -10.27 4.72 -2.81
C LEU A 74 -11.06 5.02 -4.09
N GLN A 75 -12.31 5.44 -3.91
CA GLN A 75 -13.19 5.92 -4.96
C GLN A 75 -13.46 7.42 -4.78
N VAL A 76 -13.90 8.07 -5.86
CA VAL A 76 -14.32 9.48 -5.80
C VAL A 76 -15.53 9.68 -4.88
N SER A 77 -16.40 8.66 -4.75
CA SER A 77 -17.52 8.69 -3.80
C SER A 77 -17.08 8.82 -2.35
N ASP A 78 -15.89 8.33 -2.01
CA ASP A 78 -15.36 8.35 -0.64
C ASP A 78 -14.88 9.75 -0.23
N MET A 79 -14.78 10.68 -1.18
CA MET A 79 -14.32 12.06 -0.97
C MET A 79 -15.42 13.03 -0.53
N GLU A 80 -16.66 12.56 -0.48
CA GLU A 80 -17.86 13.35 -0.12
C GLU A 80 -18.04 14.62 -0.98
N VAL A 81 -17.68 14.56 -2.26
CA VAL A 81 -17.76 15.70 -3.19
C VAL A 81 -19.21 16.05 -3.53
N SER A 82 -19.49 17.32 -3.79
CA SER A 82 -20.83 17.75 -4.22
C SER A 82 -21.29 17.05 -5.51
N VAL A 83 -22.59 16.78 -5.62
CA VAL A 83 -23.19 16.08 -6.77
C VAL A 83 -22.91 16.79 -8.09
N SER A 84 -22.91 18.12 -8.09
CA SER A 84 -22.61 18.93 -9.28
C SER A 84 -21.16 18.77 -9.74
N THR A 85 -20.20 18.82 -8.81
CA THR A 85 -18.78 18.62 -9.11
C THR A 85 -18.49 17.18 -9.55
N LEU A 86 -19.13 16.19 -8.91
CA LEU A 86 -19.02 14.79 -9.32
C LEU A 86 -19.58 14.56 -10.72
N GLY A 87 -20.74 15.14 -11.04
CA GLY A 87 -21.35 15.03 -12.37
C GLY A 87 -20.47 15.64 -13.46
N ALA A 88 -19.90 16.82 -13.21
CA ALA A 88 -18.95 17.45 -14.12
C ALA A 88 -17.68 16.60 -14.29
N PHE A 89 -17.14 16.04 -13.20
CA PHE A 89 -15.96 15.19 -13.24
C PHE A 89 -16.19 13.90 -14.05
N LEU A 90 -17.33 13.22 -13.86
CA LEU A 90 -17.62 11.99 -14.58
C LEU A 90 -17.93 12.21 -16.07
N SER A 91 -18.43 13.39 -16.42
CA SER A 91 -18.79 13.74 -17.81
C SER A 91 -17.60 14.22 -18.63
N ASP A 92 -16.53 14.71 -17.99
CA ASP A 92 -15.33 15.23 -18.65
C ASP A 92 -14.15 14.23 -18.51
N PRO A 93 -13.64 13.66 -19.62
CA PRO A 93 -12.44 12.82 -19.63
C PRO A 93 -11.16 13.51 -19.11
N ARG A 94 -11.16 14.84 -18.99
CA ARG A 94 -10.08 15.65 -18.41
C ARG A 94 -10.51 16.32 -17.09
N GLY A 95 -11.64 15.89 -16.53
CA GLY A 95 -12.16 16.38 -15.27
C GLY A 95 -11.12 16.24 -14.16
N VAL A 96 -11.06 17.24 -13.29
CA VAL A 96 -10.20 17.27 -12.11
C VAL A 96 -11.01 17.72 -10.91
N ILE A 97 -11.01 16.92 -9.85
CA ILE A 97 -11.53 17.32 -8.54
C ILE A 97 -10.37 17.92 -7.77
N ARG A 98 -10.53 19.18 -7.36
CA ARG A 98 -9.54 19.93 -6.58
C ARG A 98 -9.78 19.76 -5.09
N GLU A 99 -8.74 19.97 -4.29
CA GLU A 99 -8.76 19.92 -2.82
C GLU A 99 -9.94 20.67 -2.21
N THR A 100 -10.27 21.87 -2.73
CA THR A 100 -11.36 22.71 -2.23
C THR A 100 -12.74 22.08 -2.35
N SER A 101 -12.90 21.05 -3.19
CA SER A 101 -14.15 20.32 -3.40
C SER A 101 -14.20 18.98 -2.67
N ILE A 102 -13.12 18.59 -1.97
CA ILE A 102 -12.99 17.32 -1.26
C ILE A 102 -13.27 17.59 0.22
N TYR A 103 -14.33 16.98 0.76
CA TYR A 103 -14.69 17.12 2.17
C TYR A 103 -14.04 16.02 3.01
N GLN A 104 -13.95 14.80 2.48
CA GLN A 104 -13.22 13.70 3.08
C GLN A 104 -11.94 13.42 2.29
N ASN A 105 -10.81 13.97 2.75
CA ASN A 105 -9.53 13.80 2.05
C ASN A 105 -8.63 12.74 2.67
N ARG A 106 -8.97 12.11 3.79
CA ARG A 106 -8.08 11.16 4.47
C ARG A 106 -8.11 9.78 3.83
N CYS A 107 -6.94 9.22 3.54
CA CYS A 107 -6.79 7.87 2.99
C CYS A 107 -5.60 7.12 3.65
N VAL A 108 -5.50 5.81 3.39
CA VAL A 108 -4.44 4.93 3.92
C VAL A 108 -3.69 4.30 2.76
N LEU A 109 -2.36 4.42 2.76
CA LEU A 109 -1.50 4.12 1.63
C LEU A 109 -0.71 2.84 1.81
N LEU A 110 -0.65 2.06 0.74
CA LEU A 110 0.18 0.87 0.66
C LEU A 110 1.65 1.22 0.39
N PRO A 111 2.60 0.34 0.75
CA PRO A 111 2.39 -0.91 1.51
C PRO A 111 2.27 -0.71 3.02
N ASN A 112 2.72 0.43 3.54
CA ASN A 112 2.97 0.60 4.98
C ASN A 112 1.72 0.94 5.80
N LEU A 113 0.59 1.17 5.14
CA LEU A 113 -0.66 1.67 5.74
C LEU A 113 -0.46 3.04 6.40
N THR A 114 0.35 3.90 5.77
CA THR A 114 0.57 5.27 6.21
C THR A 114 -0.64 6.14 5.86
N VAL A 115 -0.97 7.09 6.73
CA VAL A 115 -2.08 8.01 6.48
C VAL A 115 -1.63 9.09 5.50
N GLY A 116 -2.41 9.29 4.44
CA GLY A 116 -2.24 10.36 3.45
C GLY A 116 -3.50 11.21 3.32
N TYR A 117 -3.35 12.35 2.64
CA TYR A 117 -4.43 13.28 2.36
C TYR A 117 -4.53 13.52 0.86
N VAL A 118 -5.71 13.29 0.29
CA VAL A 118 -5.99 13.48 -1.14
C VAL A 118 -6.12 14.96 -1.44
N PHE A 119 -5.34 15.43 -2.40
CA PHE A 119 -5.32 16.81 -2.85
C PHE A 119 -6.03 16.99 -4.18
N SER A 120 -5.97 16.00 -5.06
CA SER A 120 -6.75 16.02 -6.29
C SER A 120 -7.06 14.62 -6.82
N ALA A 121 -8.14 14.51 -7.60
CA ALA A 121 -8.47 13.33 -8.37
C ALA A 121 -8.56 13.68 -9.87
N ASN A 122 -7.96 12.87 -10.71
CA ASN A 122 -7.80 13.11 -12.14
C ASN A 122 -8.09 11.82 -12.92
N HIS A 123 -8.70 11.92 -14.11
CA HIS A 123 -8.79 10.79 -15.05
C HIS A 123 -7.49 10.50 -15.78
N GLN A 124 -6.63 11.52 -15.89
CA GLN A 124 -5.35 11.44 -16.57
C GLN A 124 -4.21 11.46 -15.56
N LEU A 125 -3.13 10.75 -15.87
CA LEU A 125 -1.93 10.78 -15.06
C LEU A 125 -1.37 12.21 -15.06
N PRO A 126 -1.24 12.88 -13.90
CA PRO A 126 -0.64 14.20 -13.84
C PRO A 126 0.81 14.13 -14.34
N SER A 127 1.21 15.09 -15.17
CA SER A 127 2.56 15.14 -15.72
C SER A 127 3.58 15.27 -14.58
N SER A 128 4.41 14.24 -14.41
CA SER A 128 5.50 14.22 -13.44
C SER A 128 6.80 13.82 -14.14
N PRO A 129 7.92 14.53 -13.91
CA PRO A 129 9.20 14.17 -14.50
C PRO A 129 9.72 12.81 -13.98
N GLU A 130 9.34 12.41 -12.77
CA GLU A 130 9.74 11.14 -12.17
C GLU A 130 8.96 9.95 -12.76
N PHE A 131 7.70 10.19 -13.14
CA PHE A 131 6.78 9.17 -13.60
C PHE A 131 6.06 9.62 -14.88
N PRO A 132 6.74 9.56 -16.04
CA PRO A 132 6.16 10.03 -17.30
C PRO A 132 5.00 9.16 -17.79
N THR A 133 4.94 7.89 -17.39
CA THR A 133 3.90 6.95 -17.81
C THR A 133 3.43 6.10 -16.65
N TYR A 134 2.23 5.54 -16.78
CA TYR A 134 1.71 4.61 -15.78
C TYR A 134 2.60 3.35 -15.67
N ASP A 135 3.19 2.89 -16.77
CA ASP A 135 4.12 1.74 -16.74
C ASP A 135 5.38 2.01 -15.92
N SER A 136 5.90 3.24 -15.90
CA SER A 136 7.05 3.56 -15.04
C SER A 136 6.67 3.50 -13.55
N ILE A 137 5.43 3.88 -13.21
CA ILE A 137 4.88 3.72 -11.85
C ILE A 137 4.75 2.23 -11.50
N ARG A 138 4.16 1.43 -12.39
CA ARG A 138 4.02 -0.02 -12.19
C ARG A 138 5.38 -0.70 -11.97
N LEU A 139 6.38 -0.33 -12.77
CA LEU A 139 7.73 -0.85 -12.64
C LEU A 139 8.39 -0.42 -11.32
N HIS A 140 8.20 0.83 -10.90
CA HIS A 140 8.70 1.33 -9.63
C HIS A 140 8.11 0.55 -8.45
N TRP A 141 6.80 0.35 -8.42
CA TRP A 141 6.12 -0.43 -7.38
C TRP A 141 6.60 -1.87 -7.33
N LYS A 142 6.74 -2.51 -8.49
CA LYS A 142 7.28 -3.88 -8.59
C LYS A 142 8.71 -3.97 -8.05
N LYS A 143 9.57 -2.99 -8.37
CA LYS A 143 10.98 -2.98 -7.94
C LYS A 143 11.14 -2.65 -6.46
N GLN A 144 10.47 -1.61 -5.97
CA GLN A 144 10.65 -1.10 -4.60
C GLN A 144 9.88 -1.91 -3.57
N HIS A 145 8.73 -2.48 -3.95
CA HIS A 145 7.83 -3.14 -3.00
C HIS A 145 7.44 -4.56 -3.38
N GLY A 146 7.84 -5.07 -4.55
CA GLY A 146 7.45 -6.40 -5.03
C GLY A 146 5.99 -6.49 -5.51
N MET A 147 5.19 -5.43 -5.33
CA MET A 147 3.77 -5.41 -5.65
C MET A 147 3.53 -5.07 -7.12
N ILE A 148 2.58 -5.77 -7.75
CA ILE A 148 2.17 -5.51 -9.14
C ILE A 148 0.89 -4.68 -9.13
N LEU A 149 0.96 -3.47 -9.70
CA LEU A 149 -0.20 -2.63 -9.95
C LEU A 149 -1.00 -3.12 -11.18
N PRO A 150 -2.33 -2.94 -11.21
CA PRO A 150 -3.20 -3.33 -12.32
C PRO A 150 -2.71 -2.77 -13.66
N GLU A 151 -3.01 -3.46 -14.77
CA GLU A 151 -2.58 -3.02 -16.11
C GLU A 151 -3.25 -1.72 -16.57
N LYS A 152 -4.50 -1.50 -16.16
CA LYS A 152 -5.28 -0.32 -16.52
C LYS A 152 -5.74 0.40 -15.27
N GLN A 153 -5.68 1.72 -15.31
CA GLN A 153 -6.13 2.59 -14.24
C GLN A 153 -6.90 3.76 -14.84
N GLY A 154 -8.13 3.98 -14.37
CA GLY A 154 -9.00 5.06 -14.84
C GLY A 154 -8.95 6.32 -13.99
N LEU A 155 -8.40 6.24 -12.77
CA LEU A 155 -8.36 7.35 -11.81
C LEU A 155 -6.99 7.44 -11.15
N PHE A 156 -6.50 8.67 -11.04
CA PHE A 156 -5.23 9.03 -10.43
C PHE A 156 -5.46 10.04 -9.31
N PHE A 157 -4.98 9.70 -8.13
CA PHE A 157 -5.06 10.54 -6.94
C PHE A 157 -3.71 11.17 -6.64
N GLN A 158 -3.71 12.47 -6.39
CA GLN A 158 -2.54 13.16 -5.87
C GLN A 158 -2.66 13.23 -4.36
N ILE A 159 -1.64 12.74 -3.66
CA ILE A 159 -1.67 12.55 -2.21
C ILE A 159 -0.52 13.33 -1.56
N PHE A 160 -0.78 13.85 -0.38
CA PHE A 160 0.17 14.58 0.45
C PHE A 160 0.27 13.94 1.83
N PHE A 161 1.46 13.94 2.39
CA PHE A 161 1.71 13.48 3.75
C PHE A 161 1.87 14.68 4.68
N LYS A 162 1.42 14.52 5.93
CA LYS A 162 1.51 15.58 6.96
C LYS A 162 2.97 15.90 7.35
N SER A 163 3.92 15.02 7.04
CA SER A 163 5.36 15.26 7.18
C SER A 163 6.05 15.33 5.82
N ASN A 164 6.07 16.52 5.22
CA ASN A 164 6.89 16.96 4.08
C ASN A 164 7.01 16.07 2.82
N SER A 165 6.88 16.74 1.68
CA SER A 165 7.08 16.32 0.29
C SER A 165 5.92 15.58 -0.37
N ARG A 166 5.53 16.11 -1.53
CA ARG A 166 4.48 15.61 -2.42
C ARG A 166 4.88 14.22 -2.89
N THR A 167 4.08 13.19 -2.63
CA THR A 167 4.30 11.88 -3.26
C THR A 167 2.96 11.32 -3.70
N PHE A 168 2.83 11.13 -5.02
CA PHE A 168 1.65 10.60 -5.66
C PHE A 168 1.58 9.09 -5.41
N PHE A 169 0.52 8.59 -4.78
CA PHE A 169 0.23 7.16 -4.72
C PHE A 169 -1.28 6.89 -4.72
N ARG A 170 -1.64 5.63 -4.97
CA ARG A 170 -2.98 5.10 -5.24
C ARG A 170 -3.92 5.12 -4.03
#